data_AF-A0AAJ0D8Q5-F1
#
_entry.id   AF-A0AAJ0D8Q5-F1
#
_cell.length_a   1.000
_cell.length_b   1.000
_cell.length_c   1.000
_cell.angle_alpha   90.00
_cell.angle_beta   90.00
_cell.angle_gamma   90.00
#
_symmetry.space_group_name_H-M   'P 1'
#
loop_
_entity.id
_entity.type
_entity.pdbx_description
1 polymer ?
#
loop_
_entity_poly.entity_id
_entity_poly.type
_entity_poly.pdbx_seq_one_letter_code
_entity_poly.pdbx_strand_id
1 'polypeptide(L)'
;MYREGDVLPLSLSFDADVNRFDFPGDPNTSVAVDYHYPEKFGVTNKTEAASAKAKLASQSAAYPTPATPTPTHQRTAPTPGLRQLNFPPYVIQNNAVPGNSLVKQVIAPNATHNDAYSSTEYELHNLYGHLGVRASFNAMKEAKPGLRPFVLARGQFAGSGVYGGHWGGDTGSSWGNMYFGITQALQNAIAGVAYWGVETCGFRVNTDMELCTRWMQLSAWWPLYRNHNSRNTIAQKAYRWRPRQKELDG
;
A
#
# COMPACT_ATOMS: atom_id res chain seq x y z
N MET A 1 63.58 -8.32 -7.14
CA MET A 1 63.94 -7.59 -5.92
C MET A 1 63.52 -6.13 -6.12
N TYR A 2 62.24 -5.83 -5.90
CA TYR A 2 61.69 -4.48 -5.97
C TYR A 2 61.22 -4.11 -4.57
N ARG A 3 61.65 -2.93 -4.11
CA ARG A 3 61.54 -2.46 -2.73
C ARG A 3 60.09 -2.12 -2.39
N GLU A 4 59.69 -2.59 -1.22
CA GLU A 4 58.55 -2.14 -0.42
C GLU A 4 58.79 -0.68 0.02
N GLY A 5 57.81 0.19 -0.18
CA GLY A 5 57.85 1.56 0.31
C GLY A 5 57.18 2.54 -0.65
N ASP A 6 55.93 2.88 -0.31
CA ASP A 6 55.18 4.12 -0.65
C ASP A 6 53.76 3.81 -1.13
N VAL A 7 52.95 3.24 -0.24
CA VAL A 7 51.49 3.30 -0.35
C VAL A 7 51.03 4.53 0.42
N LEU A 8 50.78 5.64 -0.28
CA LEU A 8 50.09 6.79 0.31
C LEU A 8 48.67 6.33 0.71
N PRO A 9 48.27 6.43 1.98
CA PRO A 9 46.89 6.13 2.34
C PRO A 9 46.02 7.24 1.78
N LEU A 10 45.18 6.90 0.80
CA LEU A 10 44.10 7.77 0.35
C LEU A 10 43.02 7.75 1.44
N SER A 11 43.21 8.54 2.50
CA SER A 11 42.16 8.79 3.48
C SER A 11 41.10 9.65 2.80
N LEU A 12 39.99 9.05 2.39
CA LEU A 12 38.76 9.78 2.14
C LEU A 12 38.27 10.33 3.48
N SER A 13 38.76 11.50 3.86
CA SER A 13 38.12 12.31 4.87
C SER A 13 36.82 12.82 4.26
N PHE A 14 35.70 12.24 4.65
CA PHE A 14 34.42 12.91 4.48
C PHE A 14 34.47 14.15 5.37
N ASP A 15 34.56 15.31 4.73
CA ASP A 15 34.38 16.60 5.40
C ASP A 15 33.00 16.58 6.07
N ALA A 16 32.94 16.63 7.39
CA ALA A 16 31.68 16.58 8.14
C ALA A 16 30.86 17.88 8.02
N ASP A 17 31.40 18.90 7.35
CA ASP A 17 30.84 20.24 7.20
C ASP A 17 30.15 20.51 5.86
N VAL A 18 29.96 19.50 5.00
CA VAL A 18 29.01 19.63 3.89
C VAL A 18 27.61 19.60 4.49
N ASN A 19 26.88 20.72 4.43
CA ASN A 19 25.47 20.85 4.85
C ASN A 19 24.72 19.52 4.69
N ARG A 20 24.62 18.76 5.78
CA ARG A 20 23.96 17.46 5.77
C ARG A 20 22.55 17.71 5.27
N PHE A 21 22.22 17.12 4.13
CA PHE A 21 20.83 17.10 3.68
C PHE A 21 20.10 16.19 4.66
N ASP A 22 19.51 16.79 5.68
CA ASP A 22 18.77 16.11 6.72
C ASP A 22 17.58 15.38 6.08
N PHE A 23 17.65 14.05 6.06
CA PHE A 23 16.56 13.22 5.56
C PHE A 23 15.49 13.08 6.64
N PRO A 24 14.22 13.34 6.32
CA PRO A 24 13.16 13.15 7.30
C PRO A 24 13.02 11.70 7.73
N GLY A 25 12.93 11.48 9.04
CA GLY A 25 13.01 10.16 9.65
C GLY A 25 14.44 9.68 9.95
N ASP A 26 15.48 10.43 9.61
CA ASP A 26 16.82 10.20 10.15
C ASP A 26 16.75 10.38 11.68
N PRO A 27 17.18 9.38 12.47
CA PRO A 27 17.12 9.43 13.93
C PRO A 27 17.89 10.61 14.54
N ASN A 28 18.74 11.28 13.77
CA ASN A 28 19.53 12.43 14.20
C ASN A 28 18.96 13.78 13.74
N THR A 29 17.74 13.81 13.17
CA THR A 29 17.11 15.05 12.69
C THR A 29 15.79 15.29 13.42
N SER A 30 15.49 16.56 13.71
CA SER A 30 14.20 16.98 14.27
C SER A 30 13.13 17.19 13.18
N VAL A 31 13.44 16.82 11.93
CA VAL A 31 12.52 16.98 10.79
C VAL A 31 11.52 15.83 10.82
N ALA A 32 10.34 16.12 11.38
CA ALA A 32 9.21 15.20 11.35
C ALA A 32 8.78 14.96 9.89
N VAL A 33 8.52 13.70 9.55
CA VAL A 33 7.94 13.33 8.25
C VAL A 33 6.50 13.85 8.22
N ASP A 34 6.23 14.85 7.38
CA ASP A 34 4.88 15.32 7.10
C ASP A 34 4.27 14.48 5.97
N TYR A 35 3.29 13.64 6.29
CA TYR A 35 2.58 12.82 5.31
C TYR A 35 1.42 13.56 4.62
N HIS A 36 1.19 14.83 4.95
CA HIS A 36 0.16 15.66 4.33
C HIS A 36 0.66 16.46 3.14
N TYR A 37 1.96 16.80 3.10
CA TYR A 37 2.56 17.58 2.02
C TYR A 37 4.00 17.15 1.75
N PRO A 38 4.54 17.40 0.54
CA PRO A 38 5.96 17.30 0.30
C PRO A 38 6.74 18.18 1.26
N GLU A 39 7.94 17.72 1.62
CA GLU A 39 8.84 18.48 2.46
C GLU A 39 9.07 19.89 1.91
N LYS A 40 9.06 20.88 2.82
CA LYS A 40 9.27 22.30 2.49
C LYS A 40 8.25 22.89 1.50
N PHE A 41 7.13 22.21 1.22
CA PHE A 41 6.07 22.74 0.35
C PHE A 41 5.52 24.09 0.83
N GLY A 42 5.34 24.26 2.14
CA GLY A 42 4.94 25.55 2.72
C GLY A 42 5.99 26.66 2.60
N VAL A 43 7.25 26.32 2.30
CA VAL A 43 8.35 27.29 2.11
C VAL A 43 8.44 27.68 0.63
N THR A 44 8.42 26.70 -0.27
CA THR A 44 8.58 26.92 -1.72
C THR A 44 7.28 27.38 -2.39
N ASN A 45 6.11 27.09 -1.81
CA ASN A 45 4.83 27.35 -2.45
C ASN A 45 3.72 27.72 -1.46
N LYS A 46 3.89 28.88 -0.79
CA LYS A 46 3.01 29.35 0.29
C LYS A 46 1.52 29.42 -0.10
N THR A 47 1.20 29.86 -1.32
CA THR A 47 -0.19 30.02 -1.78
C THR A 47 -0.88 28.70 -2.10
N GLU A 48 -0.16 27.77 -2.75
CA GLU A 48 -0.70 26.44 -3.02
C GLU A 48 -0.78 25.62 -1.72
N ALA A 49 0.17 25.80 -0.79
CA ALA A 49 0.09 25.25 0.55
C ALA A 49 -1.16 25.69 1.31
N ALA A 50 -1.54 26.97 1.25
CA ALA A 50 -2.78 27.45 1.87
C ALA A 50 -4.03 26.83 1.21
N SER A 51 -4.05 26.79 -0.13
CA SER A 51 -5.19 26.26 -0.91
C SER A 51 -5.39 24.76 -0.71
N ALA A 52 -4.30 24.01 -0.69
CA ALA A 52 -4.32 22.57 -0.46
C ALA A 52 -4.70 22.25 0.99
N LYS A 53 -4.23 23.02 1.98
CA LYS A 53 -4.62 22.86 3.39
C LYS A 53 -6.11 23.10 3.60
N ALA A 54 -6.68 24.10 2.95
CA ALA A 54 -8.13 24.36 3.01
C ALA A 54 -8.94 23.20 2.42
N LYS A 55 -8.50 22.63 1.29
CA LYS A 55 -9.14 21.45 0.69
C LYS A 55 -9.00 20.23 1.59
N LEU A 56 -7.83 19.99 2.20
CA LEU A 56 -7.61 18.89 3.12
C LEU A 56 -8.48 19.01 4.38
N ALA A 57 -8.59 20.20 4.97
CA ALA A 57 -9.45 20.43 6.13
C ALA A 57 -10.94 20.18 5.84
N SER A 58 -11.40 20.54 4.63
CA SER A 58 -12.75 20.19 4.18
C SER A 58 -12.95 18.68 3.97
N GLN A 59 -11.86 17.93 3.69
CA GLN A 59 -11.88 16.48 3.48
C GLN A 59 -11.81 15.67 4.78
N SER A 60 -11.03 16.12 5.78
CA SER A 60 -10.98 15.47 7.10
C SER A 60 -12.30 15.55 7.84
N ALA A 61 -13.13 16.56 7.55
CA ALA A 61 -14.49 16.66 8.08
C ALA A 61 -15.45 15.59 7.50
N ALA A 62 -15.12 14.99 6.36
CA ALA A 62 -15.99 14.02 5.67
C ALA A 62 -15.72 12.55 6.05
N TYR A 63 -14.67 12.27 6.83
CA TYR A 63 -14.29 10.91 7.22
C TYR A 63 -13.96 10.83 8.72
N PRO A 64 -14.45 9.81 9.45
CA PRO A 64 -14.15 9.66 10.86
C PRO A 64 -12.66 9.38 11.09
N THR A 65 -12.10 10.00 12.13
CA THR A 65 -10.72 9.74 12.58
C THR A 65 -10.59 8.28 13.00
N PRO A 66 -9.65 7.50 12.45
CA PRO A 66 -9.42 6.14 12.90
C PRO A 66 -8.99 6.16 14.37
N ALA A 67 -9.70 5.44 15.23
CA ALA A 67 -9.25 5.23 16.60
C ALA A 67 -7.97 4.40 16.58
N THR A 68 -6.93 4.82 17.30
CA THR A 68 -5.72 4.03 17.51
C THR A 68 -6.09 2.79 18.31
N PRO A 69 -6.01 1.57 17.74
CA PRO A 69 -6.33 0.37 18.50
C PRO A 69 -5.21 0.09 19.49
N THR A 70 -5.54 -0.01 20.78
CA THR A 70 -4.62 -0.57 21.78
C THR A 70 -4.53 -2.09 21.54
N PRO A 71 -3.33 -2.65 21.28
CA PRO A 71 -3.18 -4.08 21.09
C PRO A 71 -3.33 -4.80 22.44
N THR A 72 -4.56 -5.20 22.77
CA THR A 72 -4.80 -6.08 23.93
C THR A 72 -4.67 -7.52 23.46
N HIS A 73 -3.56 -8.19 23.79
CA HIS A 73 -3.42 -9.64 23.59
C HIS A 73 -4.28 -10.39 24.61
N GLN A 74 -5.58 -10.53 24.31
CA GLN A 74 -6.49 -11.31 25.13
C GLN A 74 -6.29 -12.81 24.87
N ARG A 75 -6.26 -13.60 25.93
CA ARG A 75 -6.22 -15.06 25.87
C ARG A 75 -7.34 -15.60 26.75
N THR A 76 -8.21 -16.42 26.18
CA THR A 76 -9.29 -17.09 26.91
C THR A 76 -8.88 -18.52 27.23
N ALA A 77 -9.38 -19.05 28.35
CA ALA A 77 -9.18 -20.46 28.69
C ALA A 77 -9.89 -21.33 27.63
N PRO A 78 -9.20 -22.29 26.98
CA PRO A 78 -9.85 -23.21 26.05
C PRO A 78 -10.91 -24.03 26.79
N THR A 79 -12.10 -24.16 26.20
CA THR A 79 -13.11 -25.11 26.70
C THR A 79 -12.64 -26.54 26.36
N PRO A 80 -12.47 -27.44 27.34
CA PRO A 80 -12.02 -28.80 27.07
C PRO A 80 -12.94 -29.52 26.07
N GLY A 81 -12.34 -30.16 25.06
CA GLY A 81 -13.06 -30.93 24.04
C GLY A 81 -13.76 -30.10 22.95
N LEU A 82 -13.73 -28.76 23.02
CA LEU A 82 -14.38 -27.90 22.03
C LEU A 82 -13.37 -27.03 21.27
N ARG A 83 -13.35 -27.18 19.94
CA ARG A 83 -12.56 -26.32 19.04
C ARG A 83 -13.38 -25.11 18.62
N GLN A 84 -13.18 -23.98 19.30
CA GLN A 84 -13.84 -22.71 18.98
C GLN A 84 -13.19 -22.04 17.76
N LEU A 85 -13.72 -22.30 16.56
CA LEU A 85 -13.16 -21.73 15.31
C LEU A 85 -13.46 -20.24 15.14
N ASN A 86 -14.66 -19.81 15.52
CA ASN A 86 -15.07 -18.41 15.37
C ASN A 86 -14.41 -17.51 16.44
N PHE A 87 -14.04 -18.09 17.58
CA PHE A 87 -13.51 -17.41 18.76
C PHE A 87 -12.33 -18.21 19.33
N PRO A 88 -11.19 -18.27 18.62
CA PRO A 88 -10.04 -19.04 19.09
C PRO A 88 -9.55 -18.54 20.46
N PRO A 89 -8.93 -19.42 21.26
CA PRO A 89 -8.44 -19.07 22.59
C PRO A 89 -7.31 -18.03 22.55
N TYR A 90 -6.62 -17.92 21.41
CA TYR A 90 -5.59 -16.91 21.17
C TYR A 90 -6.05 -15.88 20.14
N VAL A 91 -5.96 -14.60 20.50
CA VAL A 91 -6.35 -13.48 19.66
C VAL A 91 -5.22 -13.04 18.77
N ILE A 92 -5.45 -13.12 17.46
CA ILE A 92 -4.68 -12.31 16.51
C ILE A 92 -5.20 -10.87 16.55
N GLN A 93 -4.32 -9.89 16.35
CA GLN A 93 -4.69 -8.47 16.33
C GLN A 93 -5.46 -8.12 15.04
N ASN A 94 -6.68 -8.65 14.91
CA ASN A 94 -7.54 -8.48 13.73
C ASN A 94 -8.35 -7.18 13.82
N ASN A 95 -7.68 -6.03 13.68
CA ASN A 95 -8.35 -4.72 13.65
C ASN A 95 -9.33 -4.50 14.83
N ALA A 96 -8.85 -4.84 16.04
CA ALA A 96 -9.51 -4.64 17.33
C ALA A 96 -10.95 -5.16 17.42
N VAL A 97 -11.29 -6.30 16.79
CA VAL A 97 -12.61 -6.93 17.03
C VAL A 97 -12.70 -7.35 18.50
N PRO A 98 -13.73 -6.90 19.25
CA PRO A 98 -13.90 -7.35 20.62
C PRO A 98 -14.11 -8.87 20.71
N GLY A 99 -13.57 -9.50 21.76
CA GLY A 99 -13.92 -10.86 22.14
C GLY A 99 -13.41 -11.96 21.23
N ASN A 100 -12.19 -11.84 20.69
CA ASN A 100 -11.50 -12.88 19.92
C ASN A 100 -12.18 -13.27 18.60
N SER A 101 -13.15 -12.49 18.12
CA SER A 101 -13.93 -12.86 16.95
C SER A 101 -13.11 -12.78 15.66
N LEU A 102 -13.14 -13.87 14.90
CA LEU A 102 -12.62 -13.91 13.54
C LEU A 102 -13.69 -13.59 12.48
N VAL A 103 -14.95 -13.38 12.87
CA VAL A 103 -16.12 -13.36 11.96
C VAL A 103 -16.43 -11.96 11.39
N LYS A 104 -15.50 -10.99 11.51
CA LYS A 104 -15.74 -9.61 11.06
C LYS A 104 -15.56 -9.48 9.56
N GLN A 105 -16.68 -9.30 8.84
CA GLN A 105 -16.73 -9.04 7.39
C GLN A 105 -16.07 -10.13 6.52
N VAL A 106 -16.12 -11.38 6.98
CA VAL A 106 -15.56 -12.55 6.30
C VAL A 106 -16.53 -13.73 6.37
N ILE A 107 -16.24 -14.79 5.63
CA ILE A 107 -16.93 -16.09 5.78
C ILE A 107 -16.64 -16.62 7.18
N ALA A 108 -17.63 -17.26 7.80
CA ALA A 108 -17.47 -17.79 9.14
C ALA A 108 -16.38 -18.89 9.18
N PRO A 109 -15.39 -18.82 10.09
CA PRO A 109 -14.32 -19.82 10.17
C PRO A 109 -14.79 -21.28 10.34
N ASN A 110 -15.99 -21.51 10.86
CA ASN A 110 -16.58 -22.85 10.96
C ASN A 110 -17.29 -23.34 9.69
N ALA A 111 -17.35 -22.54 8.62
CA ALA A 111 -17.83 -23.00 7.31
C ALA A 111 -16.90 -24.09 6.76
N THR A 112 -17.46 -25.01 5.98
CA THR A 112 -16.72 -26.12 5.37
C THR A 112 -16.42 -25.85 3.90
N HIS A 113 -15.29 -26.35 3.43
CA HIS A 113 -14.91 -26.37 2.03
C HIS A 113 -15.15 -27.74 1.40
N ASN A 114 -15.39 -27.74 0.09
CA ASN A 114 -15.53 -28.97 -0.68
C ASN A 114 -14.14 -29.48 -1.10
N ASP A 115 -13.45 -30.16 -0.18
CA ASP A 115 -12.17 -30.82 -0.44
C ASP A 115 -12.12 -32.24 0.15
N ALA A 116 -11.03 -32.96 -0.12
CA ALA A 116 -10.84 -34.33 0.37
C ALA A 116 -10.66 -34.43 1.89
N TYR A 117 -10.44 -33.29 2.57
CA TYR A 117 -10.07 -33.23 3.98
C TYR A 117 -11.20 -32.69 4.86
N SER A 118 -12.33 -32.31 4.28
CA SER A 118 -13.42 -31.60 4.97
C SER A 118 -12.89 -30.36 5.72
N SER A 119 -11.96 -29.63 5.08
CA SER A 119 -11.31 -28.48 5.70
C SER A 119 -12.30 -27.37 6.00
N THR A 120 -11.97 -26.61 7.03
CA THR A 120 -12.75 -25.48 7.49
C THR A 120 -12.22 -24.18 6.92
N GLU A 121 -13.06 -23.15 6.83
CA GLU A 121 -12.64 -21.79 6.48
C GLU A 121 -11.54 -21.30 7.43
N TYR A 122 -11.55 -21.70 8.70
CA TYR A 122 -10.47 -21.42 9.64
C TYR A 122 -9.08 -21.83 9.12
N GLU A 123 -8.99 -22.95 8.41
CA GLU A 123 -7.74 -23.47 7.85
C GLU A 123 -7.39 -22.85 6.49
N LEU A 124 -8.41 -22.53 5.68
CA LEU A 124 -8.22 -22.15 4.28
C LEU A 124 -8.46 -20.65 4.00
N HIS A 125 -8.87 -19.85 4.98
CA HIS A 125 -9.26 -18.44 4.80
C HIS A 125 -8.26 -17.64 3.96
N ASN A 126 -6.98 -17.70 4.34
CA ASN A 126 -5.92 -16.95 3.66
C ASN A 126 -5.59 -17.50 2.26
N LEU A 127 -6.01 -18.72 1.94
CA LEU A 127 -5.84 -19.32 0.62
C LEU A 127 -7.00 -18.99 -0.34
N TYR A 128 -8.13 -18.48 0.15
CA TYR A 128 -9.31 -18.22 -0.69
C TYR A 128 -8.99 -17.34 -1.91
N GLY A 129 -8.28 -16.23 -1.69
CA GLY A 129 -7.85 -15.35 -2.78
C GLY A 129 -6.85 -16.01 -3.74
N HIS A 130 -5.91 -16.79 -3.20
CA HIS A 130 -4.93 -17.55 -3.99
C HIS A 130 -5.61 -18.60 -4.91
N LEU A 131 -6.56 -19.34 -4.36
CA LEU A 131 -7.33 -20.33 -5.11
C LEU A 131 -8.19 -19.65 -6.18
N GLY A 132 -8.79 -18.50 -5.86
CA GLY A 132 -9.56 -17.70 -6.81
C GLY A 132 -8.74 -17.19 -8.00
N VAL A 133 -7.53 -16.64 -7.76
CA VAL A 133 -6.66 -16.17 -8.86
C VAL A 133 -6.16 -17.34 -9.71
N ARG A 134 -5.81 -18.48 -9.09
CA ARG A 134 -5.41 -19.70 -9.81
C ARG A 134 -6.52 -20.24 -10.71
N ALA A 135 -7.73 -20.35 -10.16
CA ALA A 135 -8.89 -20.80 -10.93
C ALA A 135 -9.19 -19.85 -12.10
N SER A 136 -9.16 -18.54 -11.86
CA SER A 136 -9.39 -17.52 -12.91
C SER A 136 -8.34 -17.58 -14.02
N PHE A 137 -7.07 -17.76 -13.66
CA PHE A 137 -5.97 -17.89 -14.62
C PHE A 137 -6.17 -19.11 -15.52
N ASN A 138 -6.46 -20.27 -14.93
CA ASN A 138 -6.69 -21.51 -15.68
C ASN A 138 -7.93 -21.41 -16.57
N ALA A 139 -9.04 -20.87 -16.06
CA ALA A 139 -10.25 -20.66 -16.84
C ALA A 139 -10.01 -19.76 -18.06
N MET A 140 -9.22 -18.69 -17.93
CA MET A 140 -8.87 -17.85 -19.09
C MET A 140 -7.97 -18.57 -20.09
N LYS A 141 -7.03 -19.40 -19.62
CA LYS A 141 -6.16 -20.20 -20.47
C LYS A 141 -6.95 -21.22 -21.31
N GLU A 142 -7.97 -21.82 -20.70
CA GLU A 142 -8.89 -22.75 -21.38
C GLU A 142 -9.84 -22.01 -22.33
N ALA A 143 -10.41 -20.87 -21.90
CA ALA A 143 -11.35 -20.09 -22.71
C ALA A 143 -10.72 -19.45 -23.95
N LYS A 144 -9.43 -19.10 -23.88
CA LYS A 144 -8.66 -18.51 -24.99
C LYS A 144 -7.28 -19.17 -25.13
N PRO A 145 -7.22 -20.39 -25.70
CA PRO A 145 -5.97 -21.11 -25.91
C PRO A 145 -4.98 -20.29 -26.75
N GLY A 146 -3.69 -20.38 -26.41
CA GLY A 146 -2.61 -19.66 -27.11
C GLY A 146 -2.43 -18.20 -26.70
N LEU A 147 -3.36 -17.60 -25.95
CA LEU A 147 -3.19 -16.26 -25.37
C LEU A 147 -2.67 -16.35 -23.93
N ARG A 148 -1.82 -15.39 -23.56
CA ARG A 148 -1.34 -15.24 -22.17
C ARG A 148 -2.46 -14.61 -21.32
N PRO A 149 -2.96 -15.28 -20.26
CA PRO A 149 -3.96 -14.69 -19.39
C PRO A 149 -3.41 -13.48 -18.60
N PHE A 150 -4.29 -12.53 -18.33
CA PHE A 150 -4.01 -11.39 -17.46
C PHE A 150 -5.04 -11.36 -16.32
N VAL A 151 -4.60 -11.65 -15.09
CA VAL A 151 -5.44 -11.60 -13.89
C VAL A 151 -4.89 -10.55 -12.93
N LEU A 152 -5.78 -9.75 -12.34
CA LEU A 152 -5.47 -8.87 -11.22
C LEU A 152 -6.34 -9.27 -10.04
N ALA A 153 -5.73 -9.60 -8.90
CA ALA A 153 -6.44 -10.14 -7.73
C ALA A 153 -6.15 -9.35 -6.45
N ARG A 154 -7.18 -9.19 -5.60
CA ARG A 154 -7.07 -8.47 -4.32
C ARG A 154 -6.54 -9.37 -3.20
N GLY A 155 -7.19 -10.51 -2.97
CA GLY A 155 -6.75 -11.49 -1.98
C GLY A 155 -5.59 -12.31 -2.55
N GLN A 156 -4.50 -12.41 -1.80
CA GLN A 156 -3.32 -13.16 -2.20
C GLN A 156 -2.71 -13.91 -1.01
N PHE A 157 -1.98 -14.97 -1.35
CA PHE A 157 -1.10 -15.71 -0.46
C PHE A 157 0.24 -15.98 -1.15
N ALA A 158 1.23 -16.51 -0.42
CA ALA A 158 2.51 -16.91 -0.99
C ALA A 158 2.30 -17.78 -2.25
N GLY A 159 3.00 -17.45 -3.34
CA GLY A 159 2.87 -18.12 -4.63
C GLY A 159 1.76 -17.58 -5.56
N SER A 160 0.97 -16.60 -5.14
CA SER A 160 -0.09 -16.03 -5.99
C SER A 160 0.44 -15.28 -7.22
N GLY A 161 1.65 -14.73 -7.14
CA GLY A 161 2.28 -13.97 -8.23
C GLY A 161 2.54 -14.79 -9.51
N VAL A 162 2.50 -16.13 -9.41
CA VAL A 162 2.59 -17.04 -10.58
C VAL A 162 1.33 -16.97 -11.45
N TYR A 163 0.17 -16.64 -10.86
CA TYR A 163 -1.12 -16.66 -11.56
C TYR A 163 -1.65 -15.27 -11.92
N GLY A 164 -1.14 -14.20 -11.30
CA GLY A 164 -1.64 -12.85 -11.57
C GLY A 164 -0.92 -11.76 -10.78
N GLY A 165 -1.27 -10.52 -11.11
CA GLY A 165 -0.79 -9.33 -10.41
C GLY A 165 -1.65 -8.94 -9.21
N HIS A 166 -1.19 -7.89 -8.53
CA HIS A 166 -1.88 -7.27 -7.40
C HIS A 166 -1.84 -5.75 -7.50
N TRP A 167 -2.64 -5.08 -6.68
CA TRP A 167 -2.55 -3.62 -6.55
C TRP A 167 -2.68 -3.22 -5.09
N GLY A 168 -2.21 -2.02 -4.74
CA GLY A 168 -2.15 -1.51 -3.37
C GLY A 168 -3.49 -1.31 -2.64
N GLY A 169 -4.60 -1.77 -3.21
CA GLY A 169 -5.92 -1.72 -2.59
C GLY A 169 -6.54 -0.32 -2.59
N ASP A 170 -7.44 -0.11 -1.64
CA ASP A 170 -8.29 1.07 -1.56
C ASP A 170 -7.59 2.26 -0.86
N THR A 171 -6.54 2.79 -1.48
CA THR A 171 -5.76 3.90 -0.92
C THR A 171 -6.55 5.23 -0.92
N GLY A 172 -6.26 6.11 0.03
CA GLY A 172 -6.79 7.48 0.01
C GLY A 172 -5.90 8.41 -0.81
N SER A 173 -6.49 9.44 -1.42
CA SER A 173 -5.80 10.52 -2.13
C SER A 173 -5.02 11.41 -1.16
N SER A 174 -3.84 10.96 -0.72
CA SER A 174 -2.93 11.72 0.16
C SER A 174 -1.46 11.47 -0.20
N TRP A 175 -0.59 12.42 0.14
CA TRP A 175 0.86 12.31 -0.06
C TRP A 175 1.46 11.13 0.70
N GLY A 176 1.00 10.88 1.94
CA GLY A 176 1.41 9.71 2.71
C GLY A 176 1.08 8.39 2.03
N ASN A 177 -0.12 8.25 1.45
CA ASN A 177 -0.47 7.02 0.72
C ASN A 177 0.33 6.86 -0.58
N MET A 178 0.64 7.97 -1.26
CA MET A 178 1.56 7.94 -2.41
C MET A 178 2.96 7.45 -1.99
N TYR A 179 3.47 7.95 -0.86
CA TYR A 179 4.75 7.55 -0.29
C TYR A 179 4.77 6.08 0.14
N PHE A 180 3.77 5.63 0.92
CA PHE A 180 3.67 4.25 1.38
C PHE A 180 3.41 3.24 0.23
N GLY A 181 2.96 3.72 -0.93
CA GLY A 181 2.96 2.91 -2.15
C GLY A 181 4.35 2.36 -2.49
N ILE A 182 5.42 3.10 -2.20
CA ILE A 182 6.80 2.65 -2.49
C ILE A 182 7.20 1.46 -1.63
N THR A 183 6.97 1.54 -0.33
CA THR A 183 7.29 0.43 0.58
C THR A 183 6.42 -0.79 0.28
N GLN A 184 5.14 -0.60 -0.03
CA GLN A 184 4.25 -1.68 -0.40
C GLN A 184 4.68 -2.38 -1.70
N ALA A 185 5.21 -1.65 -2.68
CA ALA A 185 5.75 -2.22 -3.91
C ALA A 185 6.93 -3.16 -3.64
N LEU A 186 7.88 -2.71 -2.83
CA LEU A 186 9.08 -3.48 -2.49
C LEU A 186 8.71 -4.75 -1.71
N GLN A 187 7.75 -4.65 -0.78
CA GLN A 187 7.24 -5.82 -0.05
C GLN A 187 6.58 -6.84 -0.99
N ASN A 188 5.81 -6.40 -1.98
CA ASN A 188 5.18 -7.28 -2.96
C ASN A 188 6.21 -7.92 -3.91
N ALA A 189 7.26 -7.20 -4.29
CA ALA A 189 8.37 -7.76 -5.05
C ALA A 189 9.06 -8.91 -4.28
N ILE A 190 9.33 -8.71 -2.99
CA ILE A 190 9.89 -9.76 -2.11
C ILE A 190 8.91 -10.94 -1.95
N ALA A 191 7.61 -10.66 -1.85
CA ALA A 191 6.57 -11.69 -1.78
C ALA A 191 6.34 -12.44 -3.12
N GLY A 192 7.09 -12.13 -4.18
CA GLY A 192 7.02 -12.80 -5.48
C GLY A 192 5.90 -12.31 -6.38
N VAL A 193 5.37 -11.11 -6.14
CA VAL A 193 4.30 -10.48 -6.95
C VAL A 193 4.90 -9.31 -7.73
N ALA A 194 5.53 -9.63 -8.85
CA ALA A 194 6.26 -8.64 -9.66
C ALA A 194 5.35 -7.66 -10.41
N TYR A 195 4.15 -8.10 -10.83
CA TYR A 195 3.20 -7.22 -11.51
C TYR A 195 2.30 -6.52 -10.48
N TRP A 196 2.78 -5.39 -10.00
CA TRP A 196 2.17 -4.63 -8.91
C TRP A 196 2.11 -3.13 -9.22
N GLY A 197 1.14 -2.43 -8.63
CA GLY A 197 1.01 -0.97 -8.70
C GLY A 197 -0.03 -0.45 -7.71
N VAL A 198 -0.26 0.85 -7.71
CA VAL A 198 -1.29 1.50 -6.87
C VAL A 198 -2.39 2.14 -7.73
N GLU A 199 -3.48 2.51 -7.07
CA GLU A 199 -4.49 3.38 -7.66
C GLU A 199 -3.92 4.79 -7.80
N THR A 200 -3.48 5.12 -9.01
CA THR A 200 -2.82 6.39 -9.30
C THR A 200 -3.76 7.54 -8.98
N CYS A 201 -3.23 8.52 -8.23
CA CYS A 201 -3.94 9.66 -7.63
C CYS A 201 -4.80 9.35 -6.40
N GLY A 202 -4.92 8.08 -5.98
CA GLY A 202 -5.73 7.62 -4.85
C GLY A 202 -7.11 7.11 -5.28
N PHE A 203 -7.65 6.13 -4.54
CA PHE A 203 -8.97 5.55 -4.80
C PHE A 203 -10.10 6.23 -4.01
N ARG A 204 -9.85 6.56 -2.74
CA ARG A 204 -10.79 7.25 -1.85
C ARG A 204 -10.40 8.71 -1.73
N VAL A 205 -11.35 9.58 -1.39
CA VAL A 205 -11.14 11.03 -1.22
C VAL A 205 -10.79 11.75 -2.52
N ASN A 206 -11.18 13.01 -2.64
CA ASN A 206 -10.85 13.83 -3.81
C ASN A 206 -9.35 14.15 -3.84
N THR A 207 -8.71 13.84 -4.96
CA THR A 207 -7.35 14.31 -5.26
C THR A 207 -7.35 15.76 -5.75
N ASP A 208 -6.18 16.36 -5.89
CA ASP A 208 -5.99 17.65 -6.55
C ASP A 208 -4.97 17.56 -7.70
N MET A 209 -4.80 18.66 -8.44
CA MET A 209 -3.90 18.70 -9.59
C MET A 209 -2.48 18.35 -9.21
N GLU A 210 -1.97 18.87 -8.10
CA GLU A 210 -0.57 18.73 -7.74
C GLU A 210 -0.27 17.31 -7.28
N LEU A 211 -1.06 16.80 -6.33
CA LEU A 211 -0.94 15.42 -5.86
C LEU A 211 -1.10 14.44 -7.03
N CYS A 212 -2.13 14.60 -7.86
CA CYS A 212 -2.37 13.68 -8.97
C CYS A 212 -1.27 13.75 -10.03
N THR A 213 -0.71 14.94 -10.31
CA THR A 213 0.43 15.08 -11.22
C THR A 213 1.66 14.36 -10.70
N ARG A 214 2.02 14.54 -9.42
CA ARG A 214 3.16 13.84 -8.82
C ARG A 214 2.94 12.34 -8.73
N TRP A 215 1.72 11.93 -8.39
CA TRP A 215 1.38 10.51 -8.35
C TRP A 215 1.43 9.89 -9.73
N MET A 216 0.97 10.56 -10.80
CA MET A 216 1.13 10.07 -12.17
C MET A 216 2.61 9.96 -12.58
N GLN A 217 3.45 10.91 -12.18
CA GLN A 217 4.91 10.85 -12.42
C GLN A 217 5.54 9.64 -11.73
N LEU A 218 5.21 9.40 -10.46
CA LEU A 218 5.66 8.21 -9.73
C LEU A 218 5.11 6.94 -10.37
N SER A 219 3.81 6.93 -10.69
CA SER A 219 3.13 5.74 -11.17
C SER A 219 3.61 5.26 -12.53
N ALA A 220 4.16 6.16 -13.36
CA ALA A 220 4.76 5.82 -14.64
C ALA A 220 5.86 4.74 -14.54
N TRP A 221 6.40 4.53 -13.34
CA TRP A 221 7.44 3.54 -13.05
C TRP A 221 6.91 2.25 -12.41
N TRP A 222 5.62 2.16 -12.07
CA TRP A 222 5.05 0.90 -11.60
C TRP A 222 4.88 -0.10 -12.75
N PRO A 223 5.14 -1.40 -12.52
CA PRO A 223 4.76 -2.46 -13.47
C PRO A 223 3.27 -2.40 -13.85
N LEU A 224 2.39 -2.10 -12.90
CA LEU A 224 0.98 -1.80 -13.14
C LEU A 224 0.73 -0.28 -13.03
N TYR A 225 0.55 0.38 -14.17
CA TYR A 225 0.00 1.74 -14.22
C TYR A 225 -1.53 1.69 -14.36
N ARG A 226 -2.26 2.10 -13.33
CA ARG A 226 -3.71 2.26 -13.38
C ARG A 226 -4.18 3.50 -12.65
N ASN A 227 -5.02 4.30 -13.30
CA ASN A 227 -5.79 5.36 -12.66
C ASN A 227 -7.23 4.85 -12.43
N HIS A 228 -7.55 4.58 -11.17
CA HIS A 228 -8.86 4.09 -10.73
C HIS A 228 -9.33 4.96 -9.57
N ASN A 229 -10.64 5.09 -9.40
CA ASN A 229 -11.24 5.99 -8.43
C ASN A 229 -12.59 5.47 -7.94
N SER A 230 -12.96 5.86 -6.72
CA SER A 230 -14.29 5.61 -6.17
C SER A 230 -15.36 6.40 -6.93
N ARG A 231 -16.61 5.92 -6.90
CA ARG A 231 -17.74 6.58 -7.55
C ARG A 231 -18.13 7.92 -6.89
N ASN A 232 -17.81 8.07 -5.61
CA ASN A 232 -18.24 9.21 -4.79
C ASN A 232 -17.21 10.34 -4.73
N THR A 233 -16.24 10.35 -5.65
CA THR A 233 -15.16 11.34 -5.73
C THR A 233 -15.14 12.01 -7.11
N ILE A 234 -14.43 13.12 -7.24
CA ILE A 234 -14.30 13.84 -8.50
C ILE A 234 -13.52 13.02 -9.53
N ALA A 235 -13.83 13.19 -10.82
CA ALA A 235 -13.08 12.53 -11.88
C ALA A 235 -11.62 13.02 -11.94
N GLN A 236 -10.67 12.08 -12.01
CA GLN A 236 -9.23 12.34 -11.88
C GLN A 236 -8.36 11.88 -13.07
N LYS A 237 -8.99 11.71 -14.24
CA LYS A 237 -8.30 11.31 -15.48
C LYS A 237 -7.31 12.40 -15.89
N ALA A 238 -6.17 12.02 -16.49
CA ALA A 238 -5.08 12.95 -16.84
C ALA A 238 -5.54 14.21 -17.59
N TYR A 239 -6.44 14.06 -18.57
CA TYR A 239 -6.96 15.17 -19.38
C TYR A 239 -7.88 16.15 -18.62
N ARG A 240 -8.23 15.87 -17.36
CA ARG A 240 -9.06 16.77 -16.54
C ARG A 240 -8.25 17.91 -15.93
N TRP A 241 -6.95 17.73 -15.80
CA TRP A 241 -6.05 18.71 -15.20
C TRP A 241 -5.60 19.71 -16.27
N ARG A 242 -5.84 21.00 -16.02
CA ARG A 242 -5.34 22.04 -16.92
C ARG A 242 -3.81 22.14 -16.80
N PRO A 243 -3.10 22.38 -17.92
CA PRO A 243 -1.70 22.78 -17.85
C PRO A 243 -1.54 24.01 -16.95
N ARG A 244 -0.44 24.10 -16.20
CA ARG A 244 -0.12 25.34 -15.47
C ARG A 244 0.17 26.44 -16.50
N GLN A 245 -0.73 27.40 -16.60
CA GLN A 245 -0.71 28.47 -17.60
C GLN A 245 0.24 29.63 -17.23
N LYS A 246 1.39 29.36 -16.59
CA LYS A 246 2.26 30.41 -16.03
C LYS A 246 3.60 30.63 -16.73
N GLU A 247 3.86 30.01 -17.88
CA GLU A 247 5.16 30.17 -18.58
C GLU A 247 5.05 30.33 -20.11
N LEU A 248 3.86 30.60 -20.67
CA LEU A 248 3.70 30.81 -22.11
C LEU A 248 3.32 32.25 -22.52
N ASP A 249 3.10 33.14 -21.56
CA ASP A 249 2.74 34.54 -21.79
C ASP A 249 3.80 35.53 -21.24
N GLY A 250 5.07 35.14 -21.27
CA GLY A 250 6.23 35.97 -20.89
C GLY A 250 7.19 36.17 -22.05
#